data_AF-A0A846CBR7-F1
#
_entry.id   AF-A0A846CBR7-F1
#
_cell.length_a   1.000
_cell.length_b   1.000
_cell.length_c   1.000
_cell.angle_alpha   90.00
_cell.angle_beta   90.00
_cell.angle_gamma   90.00
#
_symmetry.space_group_name_H-M   'P 1'
#
loop_
_entity.id
_entity.type
_entity.pdbx_description
1 polymer ?
#
loop_
_entity_poly.entity_id
_entity_poly.type
_entity_poly.pdbx_seq_one_letter_code
_entity_poly.pdbx_strand_id
1 'polypeptide(L)'
;MLSQNIDSIRTLFQSRLATLEHLLKLAQAHFSNDESFLQKRIATDMLPFGTQIAFTCDQPHNFALWCNGKPLEHLAPDVTSLPQAYKHIANTQEHLLGINVGDEKLAEVT
;
A
#
# COMPACT_ATOMS: atom_id res chain seq x y z
N MET A 1 -7.17 -20.70 -21.51
CA MET A 1 -7.83 -19.93 -20.43
C MET A 1 -7.23 -18.54 -20.48
N LEU A 2 -8.04 -17.49 -20.60
CA LEU A 2 -7.54 -16.13 -20.37
C LEU A 2 -7.04 -16.11 -18.92
N SER A 3 -5.76 -15.82 -18.71
CA SER A 3 -5.27 -15.64 -17.34
C SER A 3 -5.98 -14.43 -16.72
N GLN A 4 -6.20 -14.49 -15.41
CA GLN A 4 -6.82 -13.43 -14.60
C GLN A 4 -5.77 -12.88 -13.62
N ASN A 5 -4.56 -12.66 -14.11
CA ASN A 5 -3.42 -12.31 -13.27
C ASN A 5 -3.55 -10.88 -12.74
N ILE A 6 -3.99 -9.91 -13.55
CA ILE A 6 -4.26 -8.54 -13.09
C ILE A 6 -5.30 -8.53 -11.97
N ASP A 7 -6.40 -9.25 -12.15
CA ASP A 7 -7.45 -9.37 -11.12
C ASP A 7 -6.93 -10.05 -9.84
N SER A 8 -6.09 -11.08 -9.99
CA SER A 8 -5.46 -11.78 -8.86
C SER A 8 -4.50 -10.87 -8.09
N ILE A 9 -3.67 -10.09 -8.79
CA ILE A 9 -2.75 -9.12 -8.20
C ILE A 9 -3.54 -8.01 -7.48
N ARG A 10 -4.57 -7.45 -8.12
CA ARG A 10 -5.47 -6.45 -7.50
C ARG A 10 -6.08 -6.98 -6.21
N THR A 11 -6.65 -8.19 -6.25
CA THR A 11 -7.28 -8.83 -5.09
C THR A 11 -6.28 -9.06 -3.96
N LEU A 12 -5.07 -9.52 -4.30
CA LEU A 12 -4.00 -9.73 -3.33
C LEU A 12 -3.62 -8.41 -2.65
N PHE A 13 -3.37 -7.34 -3.40
CA PHE A 13 -3.03 -6.04 -2.84
C PHE A 13 -4.14 -5.49 -1.94
N GLN A 14 -5.40 -5.56 -2.37
CA GLN A 14 -6.54 -5.15 -1.54
C GLN A 14 -6.60 -5.91 -0.21
N SER A 15 -6.43 -7.24 -0.25
CA SER A 15 -6.42 -8.07 0.95
C SER A 15 -5.30 -7.68 1.93
N ARG A 16 -4.09 -7.41 1.41
CA ARG A 16 -2.93 -7.03 2.24
C ARG A 16 -3.07 -5.63 2.81
N LEU A 17 -3.60 -4.68 2.04
CA LEU A 17 -3.90 -3.32 2.54
C LEU A 17 -4.99 -3.34 3.62
N ALA A 18 -6.05 -4.14 3.46
CA ALA A 18 -7.08 -4.31 4.49
C ALA A 18 -6.51 -4.94 5.78
N THR A 19 -5.58 -5.89 5.63
CA THR A 19 -4.87 -6.49 6.77
C THR A 19 -4.00 -5.45 7.47
N LEU A 20 -3.24 -4.63 6.72
CA LEU A 20 -2.43 -3.56 7.29
C LEU A 20 -3.28 -2.55 8.06
N GLU A 21 -4.41 -2.11 7.49
CA GLU A 21 -5.36 -1.22 8.16
C GLU A 21 -5.85 -1.81 9.49
N HIS A 22 -6.18 -3.10 9.50
CA HIS A 22 -6.61 -3.79 10.72
C HIS A 22 -5.49 -3.87 11.76
N LEU A 23 -4.25 -4.16 11.35
CA LEU A 23 -3.09 -4.16 12.25
C LEU A 23 -2.84 -2.79 12.87
N LEU A 24 -3.03 -1.70 12.12
CA LEU A 24 -2.91 -0.34 12.64
C LEU A 24 -4.00 -0.02 13.67
N LYS A 25 -5.24 -0.47 13.45
CA LYS A 25 -6.32 -0.35 14.45
C LYS A 25 -5.99 -1.12 15.74
N LEU A 26 -5.45 -2.32 15.62
CA LEU A 26 -5.00 -3.11 16.78
C LEU A 26 -3.83 -2.43 17.51
N ALA A 27 -2.85 -1.92 16.78
CA ALA A 27 -1.72 -1.19 17.36
C ALA A 27 -2.20 0.07 18.10
N GLN A 28 -3.08 0.86 17.49
CA GLN A 28 -3.68 2.05 18.11
C GLN A 28 -4.34 1.70 19.46
N ALA A 29 -5.14 0.63 19.50
CA ALA A 29 -5.76 0.17 20.73
C ALA A 29 -4.73 -0.33 21.76
N HIS A 30 -3.75 -1.13 21.32
CA HIS A 30 -2.71 -1.69 22.19
C HIS A 30 -1.84 -0.61 22.85
N PHE A 31 -1.48 0.44 22.09
CA PHE A 31 -0.66 1.54 22.55
C PHE A 31 -1.47 2.71 23.13
N SER A 32 -2.77 2.51 23.43
CA SER A 32 -3.62 3.55 24.05
C SER A 32 -3.65 4.87 23.27
N ASN A 33 -3.67 4.80 21.93
CA ASN A 33 -3.57 5.92 20.99
C ASN A 33 -2.22 6.67 20.98
N ASP A 34 -1.17 6.15 21.63
CA ASP A 34 0.18 6.64 21.38
C ASP A 34 0.65 6.20 20.00
N GLU A 35 0.96 7.16 19.12
CA GLU A 35 1.43 6.91 17.75
C GLU A 35 2.96 6.83 17.64
N SER A 36 3.69 6.93 18.77
CA SER A 36 5.16 6.83 18.81
C SER A 36 5.70 5.51 18.26
N PHE A 37 4.87 4.45 18.21
CA PHE A 37 5.22 3.18 17.58
C PHE A 37 5.53 3.34 16.09
N LEU A 38 4.97 4.34 15.40
CA LEU A 38 5.29 4.64 14.00
C LEU A 38 6.78 4.98 13.79
N GLN A 39 7.46 5.47 14.83
CA GLN A 39 8.88 5.81 14.78
C GLN A 39 9.80 4.66 15.22
N LYS A 40 9.23 3.53 15.65
CA LYS A 40 10.02 2.36 16.08
C LYS A 40 10.61 1.64 14.88
N ARG A 41 11.77 1.03 15.10
CA ARG A 41 12.56 0.29 14.12
C ARG A 41 12.82 -1.13 14.65
N ILE A 42 12.94 -2.09 13.74
CA ILE A 42 13.34 -3.46 14.08
C ILE A 42 14.85 -3.52 14.36
N ALA A 43 15.65 -2.87 13.52
CA ALA A 43 17.09 -2.70 13.67
C ALA A 43 17.49 -1.23 13.43
N THR A 44 18.65 -0.82 13.94
CA THR A 44 19.09 0.59 13.91
C THR A 44 19.25 1.17 12.50
N ASP A 45 19.60 0.32 11.54
CA ASP A 45 19.79 0.64 10.13
C ASP A 45 18.52 0.45 9.28
N MET A 46 17.43 -0.06 9.86
CA MET A 46 16.14 -0.18 9.18
C MET A 46 15.31 1.09 9.31
N LEU A 47 14.54 1.41 8.27
CA LEU A 47 13.56 2.50 8.28
C LEU A 47 12.45 2.25 9.31
N PRO A 48 11.87 3.32 9.90
CA PRO A 48 10.85 3.19 10.94
C PRO A 48 9.54 2.63 10.38
N PHE A 49 8.69 2.12 11.25
CA PHE A 49 7.43 1.48 10.87
C PHE A 49 6.54 2.37 9.99
N GLY A 50 6.46 3.67 10.28
CA GLY A 50 5.75 4.65 9.45
C GLY A 50 6.23 4.65 7.99
N THR A 51 7.54 4.64 7.77
CA THR A 51 8.09 4.56 6.40
C THR A 51 7.80 3.22 5.73
N GLN A 52 7.78 2.12 6.49
CA GLN A 52 7.38 0.82 5.95
C GLN A 52 5.92 0.81 5.49
N ILE A 53 5.02 1.54 6.18
CA ILE A 53 3.63 1.72 5.73
C ILE A 53 3.58 2.45 4.39
N ALA A 54 4.31 3.55 4.23
CA ALA A 54 4.39 4.27 2.95
C ALA A 54 4.89 3.35 1.83
N PHE A 55 5.99 2.63 2.04
CA PHE A 55 6.55 1.71 1.05
C PHE A 55 5.62 0.54 0.70
N THR A 56 4.85 0.07 1.68
CA THR A 56 3.84 -0.98 1.46
C THR A 56 2.67 -0.47 0.61
N CYS A 57 2.28 0.79 0.77
CA CYS A 57 1.25 1.41 -0.07
C CYS A 57 1.79 1.81 -1.46
N ASP A 58 3.07 2.20 -1.53
CA ASP A 58 3.70 2.73 -2.74
C ASP A 58 3.74 1.71 -3.88
N GLN A 59 4.01 0.44 -3.56
CA GLN A 59 4.03 -0.65 -4.55
C GLN A 59 2.67 -0.84 -5.26
N PRO A 60 1.55 -1.09 -4.55
CA PRO A 60 0.23 -1.18 -5.18
C PRO A 60 -0.23 0.13 -5.81
N HIS A 61 0.15 1.28 -5.24
CA HIS A 61 -0.15 2.59 -5.82
C HIS A 61 0.47 2.73 -7.21
N ASN A 62 1.78 2.47 -7.32
CA ASN A 62 2.51 2.55 -8.57
C ASN A 62 2.10 1.46 -9.57
N PHE A 63 1.73 0.27 -9.09
CA PHE A 63 1.09 -0.74 -9.94
C PHE A 63 -0.20 -0.20 -10.57
N ALA A 64 -1.08 0.44 -9.79
CA ALA A 64 -2.30 1.02 -10.32
C ALA A 64 -2.05 2.18 -11.30
N LEU A 65 -1.03 3.02 -11.05
CA LEU A 65 -0.63 4.07 -11.99
C LEU A 65 -0.15 3.49 -13.32
N TRP A 66 0.72 2.48 -13.27
CA TRP A 66 1.22 1.78 -14.45
C TRP A 66 0.08 1.13 -15.25
N CYS A 67 -0.85 0.43 -14.58
CA CYS A 67 -2.04 -0.14 -15.20
C CYS A 67 -2.87 0.93 -15.93
N ASN A 68 -2.92 2.15 -15.43
CA ASN A 68 -3.65 3.27 -16.02
C ASN A 68 -2.81 4.10 -17.02
N GLY A 69 -1.60 3.66 -17.37
CA GLY A 69 -0.70 4.38 -18.28
C GLY A 69 -0.20 5.72 -17.73
N LYS A 70 -0.26 5.91 -16.41
CA LYS A 70 0.24 7.12 -15.73
C LYS A 70 1.71 6.95 -15.35
N PRO A 71 2.49 8.05 -15.28
CA PRO A 71 3.84 7.99 -14.72
C PRO A 71 3.80 7.52 -13.26
N LEU A 72 4.88 6.90 -12.81
CA LEU A 72 5.06 6.54 -11.40
C LEU A 72 5.14 7.80 -10.54
N GLU A 73 4.50 7.78 -9.38
CA GLU A 73 4.47 8.89 -8.42
C GLU A 73 4.62 8.30 -7.02
N HIS A 74 5.79 8.51 -6.40
CA HIS A 74 6.08 7.89 -5.12
C HIS A 74 5.41 8.63 -3.95
N LEU A 75 4.86 7.86 -3.02
CA LEU A 75 4.33 8.38 -1.77
C LEU A 75 5.46 8.96 -0.90
N ALA A 76 5.13 10.01 -0.15
CA ALA A 76 6.05 10.57 0.83
C ALA A 76 6.42 9.51 1.90
N PRO A 77 7.72 9.29 2.19
CA PRO A 77 8.16 8.21 3.07
C PRO A 77 7.97 8.50 4.57
N ASP A 78 7.63 9.73 4.96
CA ASP A 78 7.54 10.18 6.35
C ASP A 78 6.11 10.09 6.88
N VAL A 79 5.65 8.87 7.19
CA VAL A 79 4.37 8.68 7.88
C VAL A 79 4.56 8.89 9.38
N THR A 80 4.03 10.00 9.87
CA THR A 80 4.18 10.40 11.29
C THR A 80 2.89 10.28 12.08
N SER A 81 1.77 9.98 11.42
CA SER A 81 0.47 9.84 12.08
C SER A 81 -0.42 8.75 11.50
N LEU A 82 -1.33 8.20 12.31
CA LEU A 82 -2.31 7.22 11.87
C LEU A 82 -3.29 7.76 10.81
N PRO A 83 -3.83 8.99 10.91
CA PRO A 83 -4.65 9.55 9.85
C PRO A 83 -3.94 9.61 8.49
N GLN A 84 -2.64 9.91 8.48
CA GLN A 84 -1.82 9.89 7.25
C GLN A 84 -1.68 8.45 6.71
N ALA A 85 -1.40 7.48 7.59
CA ALA A 85 -1.32 6.07 7.22
C ALA A 85 -2.64 5.57 6.59
N TYR A 86 -3.77 5.85 7.23
CA TYR A 86 -5.09 5.47 6.74
C TYR A 86 -5.42 6.14 5.40
N LYS A 87 -5.02 7.41 5.21
CA LYS A 87 -5.18 8.10 3.92
C LYS A 87 -4.40 7.41 2.81
N HIS A 88 -3.14 7.01 3.05
CA HIS A 88 -2.36 6.27 2.06
C HIS A 88 -3.00 4.94 1.70
N ILE A 89 -3.47 4.18 2.70
CA ILE A 89 -4.16 2.90 2.48
C ILE A 89 -5.43 3.11 1.64
N ALA A 90 -6.30 4.04 2.04
CA ALA A 90 -7.58 4.28 1.40
C ALA A 90 -7.41 4.75 -0.07
N ASN A 91 -6.55 5.74 -0.30
CA ASN A 91 -6.27 6.23 -1.66
C ASN A 91 -5.71 5.11 -2.55
N THR A 92 -4.84 4.26 -2.00
CA THR A 92 -4.26 3.16 -2.75
C THR A 92 -5.29 2.08 -3.07
N GLN A 93 -6.18 1.75 -2.13
CA GLN A 93 -7.30 0.84 -2.39
C GLN A 93 -8.25 1.38 -3.47
N GLU A 94 -8.53 2.68 -3.46
CA GLU A 94 -9.34 3.35 -4.49
C GLU A 94 -8.67 3.26 -5.87
N HIS A 95 -7.36 3.54 -5.96
CA HIS A 95 -6.61 3.42 -7.21
C HIS A 95 -6.64 1.98 -7.76
N LEU A 96 -6.50 0.98 -6.90
CA LEU A 96 -6.59 -0.43 -7.27
C LEU A 96 -8.00 -0.80 -7.80
N LEU A 97 -9.06 -0.28 -7.17
CA LEU A 97 -10.43 -0.49 -7.64
C LEU A 97 -10.69 0.12 -9.03
N GLY A 98 -9.99 1.21 -9.36
CA GLY A 98 -10.07 1.87 -10.66
C GLY A 98 -9.37 1.14 -11.82
N ILE A 99 -8.63 0.05 -11.56
CA ILE A 99 -7.96 -0.72 -12.61
C ILE A 99 -8.98 -1.43 -13.50
N ASN A 100 -8.92 -1.16 -14.79
CA ASN A 100 -9.83 -1.69 -15.82
C ASN A 100 -9.12 -2.40 -16.99
N VAL A 101 -7.80 -2.62 -16.88
CA VAL A 101 -7.00 -3.32 -17.90
C VAL A 101 -6.99 -4.82 -17.66
N GLY A 102 -6.82 -5.60 -18.74
CA GLY A 102 -6.64 -7.04 -18.68
C GLY A 102 -5.15 -7.44 -18.67
N ASP A 103 -4.92 -8.75 -18.75
CA ASP A 103 -3.59 -9.35 -18.69
C ASP A 103 -2.69 -8.97 -19.87
N GLU A 104 -3.22 -8.41 -20.95
CA GLU A 104 -2.42 -7.81 -22.03
C GLU A 104 -1.45 -6.74 -21.51
N LYS A 105 -1.79 -6.07 -20.41
CA LYS A 105 -0.92 -5.08 -19.78
C LYS A 105 0.38 -5.69 -19.26
N LEU A 106 0.33 -6.94 -18.77
CA LEU A 106 1.52 -7.67 -18.28
C LEU A 106 2.53 -7.97 -19.39
N ALA A 107 2.12 -7.96 -20.66
CA ALA A 107 3.03 -8.17 -21.78
C ALA A 107 4.03 -7.02 -21.99
N GLU A 108 3.81 -5.85 -21.39
CA GLU A 108 4.74 -4.71 -21.49
C GLU A 108 6.02 -4.88 -20.65
N VAL A 109 6.03 -5.82 -19.70
CA VAL A 109 7.15 -6.05 -18.77
C VAL A 109 7.84 -7.40 -18.95
N THR A 110 7.42 -8.19 -19.95
CA THR A 110 8.02 -9.48 -20.34
C THR A 110 8.69 -9.38 -21.71
#